data_AF-A0A6A5DYK3-F1
#
_entry.id   AF-A0A6A5DYK3-F1
#
_cell.length_a   1.000
_cell.length_b   1.000
_cell.length_c   1.000
_cell.angle_alpha   90.00
_cell.angle_beta   90.00
_cell.angle_gamma   90.00
#
_symmetry.space_group_name_H-M   'P 1'
#
loop_
_entity.id
_entity.type
_entity.pdbx_description
1 polymer ?
#
loop_
_entity_poly.entity_id
_entity_poly.type
_entity_poly.pdbx_seq_one_letter_code
_entity_poly.pdbx_strand_id
1 'polypeptide(L)'
;MSDSEDAAPAMKRTRVYYGSLEEKERERLGADAMRGGDAVKAGIEAGNINISSGETMDMEERVSERQQEALAAFERRRRARQIMVSTDDAEVKAGLRALGEPITLFGEGPADRRERLRSVLSVVGPDALKKSRREEERAKRSQDECQQTWYH
;
A
#
# COMPACT_ATOMS: atom_id res chain seq x y z
N MET A 1 52.36 44.07 -16.25
CA MET A 1 52.65 42.67 -15.85
C MET A 1 52.32 42.57 -14.37
N SER A 2 51.43 41.73 -13.85
CA SER A 2 50.66 40.61 -14.41
C SER A 2 49.32 40.53 -13.66
N ASP A 3 48.26 40.23 -14.40
CA ASP A 3 46.95 39.89 -13.89
C ASP A 3 47.01 38.48 -13.26
N SER A 4 46.55 38.32 -12.02
CA SER A 4 46.59 37.05 -11.28
C SER A 4 45.18 36.49 -11.22
N GLU A 5 44.82 35.70 -12.23
CA GLU A 5 43.51 35.06 -12.32
C GLU A 5 43.32 34.00 -11.22
N ASP A 6 42.20 34.13 -10.50
CA ASP A 6 41.69 33.20 -9.49
C ASP A 6 41.16 31.93 -10.19
N ALA A 7 41.98 30.87 -10.21
CA ALA A 7 41.63 29.61 -10.86
C ALA A 7 40.71 28.77 -9.94
N ALA A 8 39.41 28.80 -10.21
CA ALA A 8 38.41 27.95 -9.54
C ALA A 8 38.72 26.44 -9.70
N PRO A 9 38.43 25.59 -8.69
CA PRO A 9 38.74 24.16 -8.75
C PRO A 9 37.91 23.45 -9.82
N ALA A 10 38.59 22.80 -10.77
CA ALA A 10 37.98 22.10 -11.89
C ALA A 10 37.07 20.94 -11.40
N MET A 11 35.76 21.04 -11.69
CA MET A 11 34.78 20.00 -11.40
C MET A 11 35.08 18.75 -12.25
N LYS A 12 35.49 17.65 -11.59
CA LYS A 12 35.73 16.36 -12.26
C LYS A 12 34.39 15.80 -12.75
N ARG A 13 34.20 15.75 -14.08
CA ARG A 13 33.00 15.17 -14.70
C ARG A 13 32.96 13.67 -14.42
N THR A 14 31.89 13.19 -13.80
CA THR A 14 31.67 11.77 -13.52
C THR A 14 31.51 11.01 -14.84
N ARG A 15 32.39 10.04 -15.07
CA ARG A 15 32.40 9.16 -16.25
C ARG A 15 31.18 8.24 -16.16
N VAL A 16 30.18 8.47 -17.02
CA VAL A 16 29.01 7.60 -17.14
C VAL A 16 29.43 6.26 -17.75
N TYR A 17 29.06 5.16 -17.12
CA TYR A 17 29.32 3.80 -17.60
C TYR A 17 28.01 3.18 -18.08
N TYR A 18 28.02 2.52 -19.24
CA TYR A 18 26.86 1.83 -19.80
C TYR A 18 27.13 0.32 -19.78
N GLY A 19 26.35 -0.44 -18.99
CA GLY A 19 26.54 -1.87 -18.72
C GLY A 19 26.11 -2.26 -17.30
N SER A 20 26.21 -3.54 -16.92
CA SER A 20 25.95 -3.98 -15.54
C SER A 20 26.99 -3.38 -14.57
N LEU A 21 26.51 -2.67 -13.54
CA LEU A 21 27.33 -2.07 -12.48
C LEU A 21 27.46 -2.96 -11.24
N GLU A 22 26.96 -4.20 -11.29
CA GLU A 22 26.84 -5.09 -10.11
C GLU A 22 28.17 -5.34 -9.41
N GLU A 23 29.25 -5.56 -10.15
CA GLU A 23 30.57 -5.83 -9.57
C GLU A 23 31.18 -4.60 -8.88
N LYS A 24 30.97 -3.42 -9.47
CA LYS A 24 31.49 -2.16 -8.94
C LYS A 24 30.71 -1.67 -7.72
N GLU A 25 29.40 -1.90 -7.70
CA GLU A 25 28.56 -1.66 -6.52
C GLU A 25 28.91 -2.65 -5.39
N ARG A 26 29.20 -3.91 -5.71
CA ARG A 26 29.64 -4.91 -4.71
C ARG A 26 30.98 -4.53 -4.07
N GLU A 27 31.93 -4.04 -4.85
CA GLU A 27 33.22 -3.56 -4.34
C GLU A 27 33.07 -2.29 -3.49
N ARG A 28 32.21 -1.35 -3.91
CA ARG A 28 31.90 -0.15 -3.12
C ARG A 28 31.24 -0.51 -1.78
N LEU A 29 30.25 -1.40 -1.79
CA LEU A 29 29.58 -1.87 -0.56
C LEU A 29 30.54 -2.66 0.35
N GLY A 30 31.44 -3.46 -0.23
CA GLY A 30 32.50 -4.15 0.52
C GLY A 30 33.49 -3.20 1.18
N ALA A 31 33.92 -2.16 0.47
CA ALA A 31 34.82 -1.13 0.98
C ALA A 31 34.16 -0.28 2.09
N ASP A 32 32.88 0.04 1.94
CA ASP A 32 32.12 0.84 2.93
C ASP A 32 31.82 0.03 4.20
N ALA A 33 31.53 -1.27 4.06
CA ALA A 33 31.35 -2.18 5.18
C ALA A 33 32.62 -2.34 6.03
N MET A 34 33.80 -2.39 5.39
CA MET A 34 35.09 -2.52 6.07
C MET A 34 35.52 -1.22 6.78
N ARG A 35 35.12 -0.06 6.27
CA ARG A 35 35.40 1.25 6.88
C ARG A 35 34.42 1.62 8.00
N GLY A 36 33.17 1.20 7.88
CA GLY A 36 32.11 1.53 8.84
C GLY A 36 32.28 0.84 10.19
N GLY A 37 32.70 -0.42 10.22
CA GLY A 37 32.81 -1.19 11.47
C GLY A 37 33.81 -0.61 12.48
N ASP A 38 34.98 -0.17 11.99
CA ASP A 38 36.05 0.34 12.85
C ASP A 38 35.75 1.76 13.36
N ALA A 39 35.16 2.61 12.51
CA ALA A 39 34.71 3.94 12.90
C ALA A 39 33.55 3.89 13.91
N VAL A 40 32.61 2.94 13.74
CA VAL A 40 31.51 2.73 14.69
C VAL A 40 32.05 2.20 16.02
N LYS A 41 32.99 1.24 15.99
CA LYS A 41 33.62 0.71 17.20
C LYS A 41 34.40 1.79 17.97
N ALA A 42 35.20 2.60 17.28
CA ALA A 42 35.92 3.71 17.89
C ALA A 42 34.99 4.79 18.47
N GLY A 43 33.85 5.06 17.82
CA GLY A 43 32.84 5.97 18.33
C GLY A 43 32.16 5.48 19.63
N ILE A 44 31.95 4.16 19.75
CA ILE A 44 31.44 3.52 20.96
C ILE A 44 32.47 3.60 22.08
N GLU A 45 33.72 3.23 21.82
CA GLU A 45 34.82 3.28 22.81
C GLU A 45 35.12 4.70 23.29
N ALA A 46 35.01 5.70 22.40
CA ALA A 46 35.18 7.11 22.74
C ALA A 46 34.00 7.70 23.54
N GLY A 47 32.94 6.93 23.79
CA GLY A 47 31.73 7.41 24.46
C GLY A 47 30.90 8.40 23.62
N ASN A 48 31.22 8.53 22.33
CA ASN A 48 30.49 9.38 21.40
C ASN A 48 29.20 8.70 20.87
N ILE A 49 29.11 7.38 21.01
CA ILE A 49 27.94 6.59 20.63
C ILE A 49 27.41 5.89 21.90
N ASN A 50 26.29 6.39 22.41
CA ASN A 50 25.59 5.77 23.54
C ASN A 50 24.78 4.57 23.05
N ILE A 51 25.37 3.38 23.08
CA ILE A 51 24.63 2.12 22.94
C ILE A 51 24.20 1.69 24.34
N SER A 52 23.09 2.24 24.81
CA SER A 52 22.42 1.78 26.03
C SER A 52 21.90 0.36 25.81
N SER A 53 22.61 -0.63 26.34
CA SER A 53 22.34 -2.06 26.21
C SER A 53 21.21 -2.57 27.12
N GLY A 54 20.05 -1.92 27.13
CA GLY A 54 18.91 -2.54 27.83
C GLY A 54 17.73 -1.71 28.30
N GLU A 55 17.52 -0.49 27.80
CA GLU A 55 16.25 0.19 28.05
C GLU A 55 15.86 0.99 26.80
N THR A 56 15.31 0.28 25.82
CA THR A 56 14.55 0.93 24.75
C THR A 56 13.29 1.49 25.40
N MET A 57 13.17 2.82 25.46
CA MET A 57 11.85 3.40 25.71
C MET A 57 10.90 2.91 24.61
N ASP A 58 9.65 2.63 24.97
CA ASP A 58 8.54 2.07 24.15
C ASP A 58 8.10 2.93 22.93
N MET A 59 9.04 3.66 22.35
CA MET A 59 8.89 4.45 21.13
C MET A 59 8.86 3.56 19.89
N GLU A 60 9.47 2.37 19.95
CA GLU A 60 9.45 1.35 18.89
C GLU A 60 8.04 0.79 18.65
N GLU A 61 7.23 0.59 19.70
CA GLU A 61 5.87 0.04 19.59
C GLU A 61 4.92 1.00 18.85
N ARG A 62 4.94 2.30 19.19
CA ARG A 62 4.09 3.31 18.52
C ARG A 62 4.52 3.62 17.08
N VAL A 63 5.83 3.55 16.81
CA VAL A 63 6.35 3.67 15.44
C VAL A 63 5.95 2.43 14.62
N SER A 64 5.96 1.25 15.24
CA SER A 64 5.51 0.00 14.64
C SER A 64 4.01 0.04 14.31
N GLU A 65 3.15 0.50 15.21
CA GLU A 65 1.71 0.64 14.94
C GLU A 65 1.43 1.57 13.76
N ARG A 66 2.03 2.77 13.74
CA ARG A 66 1.84 3.72 12.64
C ARG A 66 2.37 3.18 11.30
N GLN A 67 3.47 2.42 11.33
CA GLN A 67 3.99 1.73 10.15
C GLN A 67 3.06 0.60 9.70
N GLN A 68 2.53 -0.20 10.63
CA GLN A 68 1.60 -1.29 10.35
C GLN A 68 0.29 -0.76 9.75
N GLU A 69 -0.25 0.34 10.28
CA GLU A 69 -1.44 1.00 9.71
C GLU A 69 -1.18 1.51 8.28
N ALA A 70 -0.01 2.10 8.03
CA ALA A 70 0.37 2.57 6.71
C ALA A 70 0.50 1.41 5.70
N LEU A 71 1.12 0.29 6.11
CA LEU A 71 1.20 -0.93 5.32
C LEU A 71 -0.20 -1.50 5.05
N ALA A 72 -1.06 -1.59 6.07
CA ALA A 72 -2.43 -2.08 5.93
C ALA A 72 -3.28 -1.20 5.00
N ALA A 73 -3.12 0.13 5.03
CA ALA A 73 -3.78 1.04 4.11
C ALA A 73 -3.31 0.82 2.66
N PHE A 74 -2.02 0.58 2.47
CA PHE A 74 -1.45 0.32 1.15
C PHE A 74 -1.94 -1.01 0.57
N GLU A 75 -1.99 -2.05 1.39
CA GLU A 75 -2.53 -3.35 1.00
C GLU A 75 -4.01 -3.29 0.64
N ARG A 76 -4.82 -2.56 1.42
CA ARG A 76 -6.23 -2.31 1.09
C ARG A 76 -6.36 -1.64 -0.27
N ARG A 77 -5.56 -0.60 -0.53
CA ARG A 77 -5.56 0.10 -1.83
C ARG A 77 -5.07 -0.77 -2.97
N ARG A 78 -4.14 -1.70 -2.71
CA ARG A 78 -3.67 -2.69 -3.70
C ARG A 78 -4.77 -3.70 -4.03
N ARG A 79 -5.46 -4.23 -3.01
CA ARG A 79 -6.60 -5.15 -3.18
C ARG A 79 -7.74 -4.47 -3.94
N ALA A 80 -8.08 -3.23 -3.61
CA ALA A 80 -9.13 -2.45 -4.29
C ALA A 80 -8.92 -2.37 -5.82
N ARG A 81 -7.68 -2.11 -6.26
CA ARG A 81 -7.34 -2.02 -7.69
C ARG A 81 -7.37 -3.38 -8.39
N GLN A 82 -7.15 -4.46 -7.66
CA GLN A 82 -7.17 -5.82 -8.21
C GLN A 82 -8.60 -6.37 -8.30
N ILE A 83 -9.53 -5.84 -7.53
CA ILE A 83 -10.95 -6.23 -7.59
C ILE A 83 -11.55 -5.69 -8.89
N MET A 84 -11.74 -6.61 -9.83
CA MET A 84 -12.50 -6.34 -11.04
C MET A 84 -13.98 -6.22 -10.68
N VAL A 85 -14.56 -5.05 -10.95
CA VAL A 85 -15.99 -4.79 -10.87
C VAL A 85 -16.56 -4.66 -12.27
N SER A 86 -17.87 -4.89 -12.41
CA SER A 86 -18.57 -4.69 -13.68
C SER A 86 -18.45 -3.25 -14.17
N THR A 87 -18.44 -3.09 -15.48
CA THR A 87 -18.51 -1.78 -16.15
C THR A 87 -19.95 -1.29 -16.31
N ASP A 88 -20.94 -2.17 -16.18
CA ASP A 88 -22.35 -1.80 -16.26
C ASP A 88 -22.81 -1.08 -14.98
N ASP A 89 -23.43 0.09 -15.15
CA ASP A 89 -23.91 0.92 -14.07
C ASP A 89 -25.08 0.28 -13.29
N ALA A 90 -25.90 -0.52 -13.97
CA ALA A 90 -27.02 -1.19 -13.33
C ALA A 90 -26.52 -2.24 -12.31
N GLU A 91 -25.53 -3.04 -12.70
CA GLU A 91 -24.89 -4.02 -11.81
C GLU A 91 -24.15 -3.34 -10.66
N VAL A 92 -23.47 -2.22 -10.90
CA VAL A 92 -22.80 -1.44 -9.84
C VAL A 92 -23.83 -0.92 -8.82
N LYS A 93 -24.96 -0.38 -9.27
CA LYS A 93 -26.06 0.06 -8.38
C LYS A 93 -26.66 -1.10 -7.59
N ALA A 94 -26.83 -2.25 -8.22
CA ALA A 94 -27.29 -3.46 -7.54
C ALA A 94 -26.30 -3.91 -6.46
N GLY A 95 -24.99 -3.87 -6.77
CA GLY A 95 -23.94 -4.21 -5.83
C GLY A 95 -23.91 -3.29 -4.60
N LEU A 96 -24.00 -1.97 -4.81
CA LEU A 96 -24.09 -1.01 -3.69
C LEU A 96 -25.34 -1.25 -2.84
N ARG A 97 -26.50 -1.47 -3.47
CA ARG A 97 -27.74 -1.80 -2.74
C ARG A 97 -27.60 -3.08 -1.91
N ALA A 98 -26.98 -4.11 -2.48
CA ALA A 98 -26.80 -5.40 -1.81
C ALA A 98 -25.81 -5.32 -0.63
N LEU A 99 -24.92 -4.33 -0.62
CA LEU A 99 -24.01 -4.02 0.48
C LEU A 99 -24.63 -3.03 1.50
N GLY A 100 -25.87 -2.58 1.27
CA GLY A 100 -26.53 -1.57 2.12
C GLY A 100 -25.99 -0.15 1.95
N GLU A 101 -25.19 0.09 0.91
CA GLU A 101 -24.60 1.40 0.63
C GLU A 101 -25.56 2.30 -0.16
N PRO A 102 -25.50 3.64 0.03
CA PRO A 102 -26.28 4.57 -0.78
C PRO A 102 -26.01 4.40 -2.27
N ILE A 103 -27.07 4.17 -3.07
CA ILE A 103 -26.94 3.81 -4.49
C ILE A 103 -26.24 4.91 -5.30
N THR A 104 -26.61 6.17 -5.10
CA THR A 104 -26.04 7.33 -5.78
C THR A 104 -25.87 8.49 -4.81
N LEU A 105 -24.68 9.09 -4.77
CA LEU A 105 -24.42 10.34 -4.06
C LEU A 105 -24.65 11.56 -4.97
N PHE A 106 -24.80 12.74 -4.39
CA PHE A 106 -24.96 13.98 -5.16
C PHE A 106 -23.70 14.29 -5.97
N GLY A 107 -23.85 14.58 -7.26
CA GLY A 107 -22.73 14.86 -8.16
C GLY A 107 -21.91 13.63 -8.58
N GLU A 108 -22.34 12.42 -8.21
CA GLU A 108 -21.60 11.18 -8.50
C GLU A 108 -21.91 10.64 -9.91
N GLY A 109 -20.88 10.51 -10.75
CA GLY A 109 -20.99 9.89 -12.06
C GLY A 109 -20.93 8.35 -12.02
N PRO A 110 -21.20 7.66 -13.15
CA PRO A 110 -21.06 6.19 -13.24
C PRO A 110 -19.63 5.68 -12.93
N ALA A 111 -18.61 6.46 -13.29
CA ALA A 111 -17.21 6.11 -12.99
C ALA A 111 -16.91 6.19 -11.49
N ASP A 112 -17.36 7.26 -10.83
CA ASP A 112 -17.16 7.48 -9.39
C ASP A 112 -17.87 6.43 -8.57
N ARG A 113 -19.10 6.07 -8.98
CA ARG A 113 -19.87 4.98 -8.36
C ARG A 113 -19.16 3.64 -8.44
N ARG A 114 -18.58 3.34 -9.60
CA ARG A 114 -17.80 2.12 -9.81
C ARG A 114 -16.54 2.11 -8.94
N GLU A 115 -15.86 3.25 -8.79
CA GLU A 115 -14.71 3.39 -7.89
C GLU A 115 -15.12 3.23 -6.42
N ARG A 116 -16.24 3.82 -6.01
CA ARG A 116 -16.78 3.66 -4.66
C ARG A 116 -17.09 2.21 -4.35
N LEU A 117 -17.73 1.48 -5.28
CA LEU A 117 -17.96 0.04 -5.11
C LEU A 117 -16.64 -0.74 -4.95
N ARG A 118 -15.58 -0.43 -5.74
CA ARG A 118 -14.25 -1.03 -5.55
C ARG A 118 -13.67 -0.75 -4.16
N SER A 119 -13.82 0.50 -3.68
CA SER A 119 -13.35 0.90 -2.36
C SER A 119 -14.06 0.12 -1.26
N VAL A 120 -15.39 0.01 -1.32
CA VAL A 120 -16.18 -0.76 -0.34
C VAL A 120 -15.78 -2.24 -0.35
N LEU A 121 -15.68 -2.86 -1.54
CA LEU A 121 -15.26 -4.26 -1.68
C LEU A 121 -13.83 -4.52 -1.19
N SER A 122 -12.96 -3.51 -1.19
CA SER A 122 -11.61 -3.66 -0.63
C SER A 122 -11.57 -3.82 0.88
N VAL A 123 -12.60 -3.31 1.58
CA VAL A 123 -12.76 -3.38 3.04
C VAL A 123 -13.58 -4.62 3.42
N VAL A 124 -14.72 -4.84 2.77
CA VAL A 124 -15.66 -5.92 3.09
C VAL A 124 -15.22 -7.26 2.49
N GLY A 125 -14.45 -7.23 1.41
CA GLY A 125 -13.99 -8.39 0.65
C GLY A 125 -14.84 -8.65 -0.61
N PRO A 126 -14.23 -9.25 -1.66
CA PRO A 126 -14.89 -9.44 -2.96
C PRO A 126 -16.07 -10.42 -2.92
N ASP A 127 -16.13 -11.32 -1.93
CA ASP A 127 -17.18 -12.33 -1.81
C ASP A 127 -18.47 -11.80 -1.17
N ALA A 128 -18.49 -10.56 -0.68
CA ALA A 128 -19.66 -9.96 -0.04
C ALA A 128 -20.88 -9.95 -0.98
N LEU A 129 -20.68 -9.69 -2.27
CA LEU A 129 -21.74 -9.68 -3.29
C LEU A 129 -22.28 -11.08 -3.63
N LYS A 130 -21.46 -12.13 -3.46
CA LYS A 130 -21.91 -13.51 -3.71
C LYS A 130 -22.83 -13.99 -2.58
N LYS A 131 -22.51 -13.59 -1.34
CA LYS A 131 -23.32 -13.90 -0.16
C LYS A 131 -24.70 -13.25 -0.26
N SER A 132 -24.76 -11.97 -0.61
CA SER A 132 -26.04 -11.25 -0.75
C SER A 132 -26.92 -11.83 -1.86
N ARG A 133 -26.35 -12.17 -3.03
CA ARG A 133 -27.11 -12.84 -4.11
C ARG A 133 -27.73 -14.17 -3.66
N ARG A 134 -26.95 -15.00 -2.95
CA ARG A 134 -27.44 -16.30 -2.46
C ARG A 134 -28.55 -16.15 -1.42
N GLU A 135 -28.44 -15.14 -0.56
CA GLU A 135 -29.46 -14.83 0.44
C GLU A 135 -30.75 -14.34 -0.21
N GLU A 136 -30.65 -13.50 -1.25
CA GLU A 136 -31.79 -13.02 -2.03
C GLU A 136 -32.50 -14.16 -2.79
N GLU A 137 -31.76 -15.09 -3.40
CA GLU A 137 -32.33 -16.29 -4.03
C GLU A 137 -33.03 -17.20 -3.00
N ARG A 138 -32.42 -17.37 -1.82
CA ARG A 138 -33.02 -18.19 -0.75
C ARG A 138 -34.31 -17.57 -0.23
N ALA A 139 -34.36 -16.24 -0.09
CA ALA A 139 -35.55 -15.50 0.30
C ALA A 139 -36.67 -15.65 -0.75
N LYS A 140 -36.35 -15.48 -2.04
CA LYS A 140 -37.30 -15.69 -3.15
C LYS A 140 -37.88 -17.10 -3.15
N ARG A 141 -37.01 -18.12 -3.05
CA ARG A 141 -37.46 -19.52 -2.97
C ARG A 141 -38.40 -19.76 -1.78
N SER A 142 -38.09 -19.21 -0.60
CA SER A 142 -38.96 -19.34 0.57
C SER A 142 -40.31 -18.64 0.40
N GLN A 143 -40.33 -17.52 -0.34
CA GLN A 143 -41.54 -16.79 -0.68
C GLN A 143 -42.39 -17.54 -1.73
N ASP A 144 -41.77 -18.24 -2.68
CA ASP A 144 -42.49 -19.09 -3.63
C ASP A 144 -43.07 -20.34 -2.95
N GLU A 145 -42.32 -20.95 -2.03
CA GLU A 145 -42.79 -22.07 -1.20
C GLU A 145 -43.98 -21.68 -0.31
N CYS A 146 -44.04 -20.44 0.22
CA CYS A 146 -45.20 -19.99 1.01
C CYS A 146 -46.44 -19.67 0.15
N GLN A 147 -46.24 -19.29 -1.12
CA GLN A 147 -47.31 -19.04 -2.07
C GLN A 147 -47.83 -20.32 -2.72
N GLN A 148 -47.17 -21.47 -2.48
CA GLN A 148 -47.62 -22.75 -3.00
C GLN A 148 -48.83 -23.26 -2.20
N THR A 149 -50.03 -22.86 -2.63
CA THR A 149 -51.28 -23.40 -2.11
C THR A 149 -51.41 -24.86 -2.53
N TRP A 150 -51.32 -25.79 -1.57
CA TRP A 150 -51.61 -27.20 -1.76
C TRP A 150 -53.13 -27.39 -1.93
N TYR A 151 -53.57 -27.60 -3.17
CA TYR A 151 -54.93 -28.06 -3.44
C TYR A 151 -54.96 -29.60 -3.36
N HIS A 152 -55.87 -30.13 -2.54
CA HIS A 152 -56.19 -31.55 -2.40
C HIS A 152 -57.42 -31.93 -3.22
#